data_AF-A0A1L9AZQ7-F1
#
_entry.id   AF-A0A1L9AZQ7-F1
#
_cell.length_a   1.000
_cell.length_b   1.000
_cell.length_c   1.000
_cell.angle_alpha   90.00
_cell.angle_beta   90.00
_cell.angle_gamma   90.00
#
_symmetry.space_group_name_H-M   'P 1'
#
loop_
_entity.id
_entity.type
_entity.pdbx_description
1 polymer ?
#
loop_
_entity_poly.entity_id
_entity_poly.type
_entity_poly.pdbx_seq_one_letter_code
_entity_poly.pdbx_strand_id
1 'polypeptide(L)'
;MDLLRTDALLELIHRYYPAALDSADPQYAESEEGQRLTQLVNAHVGGTQPWKDFIQRLHRDFSDCSVWDATVPYHDPCYICRVSLPGFVVGSPRYDSVVCLLSQLAPVYALYASHVEDKGPGSKRDHWLGFPPFPSEFQDHERRLAELIESTLGATRLSNDVLFTPVPDRVPRTGHFQLGEAKLIDCLFTPYRT
;
A
#
# COMPACT_ATOMS: atom_id res chain seq x y z
N MET A 1 16.41 5.44 -17.69
CA MET A 1 15.88 6.56 -16.89
C MET A 1 15.47 5.96 -15.56
N ASP A 2 16.08 6.40 -14.47
CA ASP A 2 16.03 5.72 -13.16
C ASP A 2 14.78 6.18 -12.38
N LEU A 3 13.68 5.43 -12.54
CA LEU A 3 12.36 5.75 -11.95
C LEU A 3 12.32 5.63 -10.41
N LEU A 4 13.43 5.23 -9.78
CA LEU A 4 13.54 5.00 -8.34
C LEU A 4 13.95 6.25 -7.55
N ARG A 5 14.22 7.37 -8.23
CA ARG A 5 14.52 8.65 -7.59
C ARG A 5 13.22 9.35 -7.19
N THR A 6 13.23 9.98 -6.01
CA THR A 6 12.09 10.74 -5.46
C THR A 6 11.48 11.69 -6.50
N ASP A 7 12.32 12.45 -7.23
CA ASP A 7 11.85 13.39 -8.26
C ASP A 7 11.09 12.70 -9.40
N ALA A 8 11.53 11.52 -9.81
CA ALA A 8 10.85 10.75 -10.86
C ALA A 8 9.48 10.23 -10.40
N LEU A 9 9.36 9.85 -9.12
CA LEU A 9 8.08 9.46 -8.52
C LEU A 9 7.13 10.66 -8.37
N LEU A 10 7.65 11.83 -8.03
CA LEU A 10 6.87 13.08 -8.00
C LEU A 10 6.35 13.45 -9.39
N GLU A 11 7.22 13.42 -10.41
CA GLU A 11 6.82 13.64 -11.80
C GLU A 11 5.77 12.62 -12.26
N LEU A 12 5.90 11.36 -11.85
CA LEU A 12 4.92 10.33 -12.16
C LEU A 12 3.56 10.64 -11.54
N ILE A 13 3.51 10.99 -10.25
CA ILE A 13 2.26 11.38 -9.57
C ILE A 13 1.60 12.55 -10.27
N HIS A 14 2.39 13.55 -10.71
CA HIS A 14 1.86 14.71 -11.42
C HIS A 14 1.18 14.35 -12.76
N ARG A 15 1.44 13.18 -13.33
CA ARG A 15 0.73 12.70 -14.53
C ARG A 15 -0.61 12.01 -14.20
N TYR A 16 -0.88 11.68 -12.95
CA TYR A 16 -2.06 10.88 -12.57
C TYR A 16 -2.97 11.60 -11.59
N TYR A 17 -2.45 12.57 -10.84
CA TYR A 17 -3.21 13.36 -9.89
C TYR A 17 -3.27 14.81 -10.39
N PRO A 18 -4.48 15.35 -10.63
CA PRO A 18 -4.63 16.75 -11.00
C PRO A 18 -4.19 17.68 -9.87
N ALA A 19 -3.71 18.86 -10.23
CA ALA A 19 -3.18 19.82 -9.28
C ALA A 19 -4.30 20.51 -8.49
N ALA A 20 -4.17 20.53 -7.16
CA ALA A 20 -5.06 21.24 -6.24
C ALA A 20 -6.57 20.91 -6.36
N LEU A 21 -6.93 19.79 -7.00
CA LEU A 21 -8.30 19.31 -7.05
C LEU A 21 -8.49 18.16 -6.06
N ASP A 22 -9.53 18.28 -5.24
CA ASP A 22 -10.04 17.17 -4.42
C ASP A 22 -10.76 16.13 -5.29
N SER A 23 -10.78 14.87 -4.87
CA SER A 23 -11.40 13.80 -5.66
C SER A 23 -12.92 13.89 -5.75
N ALA A 24 -13.58 14.66 -4.87
CA ALA A 24 -14.99 14.97 -4.96
C ALA A 24 -15.30 16.16 -5.88
N ASP A 25 -14.29 16.92 -6.33
CA ASP A 25 -14.48 17.99 -7.30
C ASP A 25 -14.84 17.38 -8.67
N PRO A 26 -15.95 17.80 -9.31
CA PRO A 26 -16.30 17.31 -10.65
C PRO A 26 -15.18 17.47 -11.69
N GLN A 27 -14.37 18.53 -11.57
CA GLN A 27 -13.25 18.79 -12.47
C GLN A 27 -12.14 17.74 -12.34
N TYR A 28 -12.03 17.05 -11.21
CA TYR A 28 -11.08 15.96 -11.03
C TYR A 28 -11.35 14.86 -12.05
N ALA A 29 -12.60 14.42 -12.17
CA ALA A 29 -13.00 13.35 -13.09
C ALA A 29 -12.93 13.77 -14.56
N GLU A 30 -13.04 15.07 -14.84
CA GLU A 30 -12.93 15.65 -16.18
C GLU A 30 -11.46 15.87 -16.61
N SER A 31 -10.53 16.01 -15.66
CA SER A 31 -9.10 16.20 -15.94
C SER A 31 -8.48 15.00 -16.66
N GLU A 32 -7.46 15.25 -17.49
CA GLU A 32 -6.72 14.19 -18.17
C GLU A 32 -6.01 13.26 -17.18
N GLU A 33 -5.47 13.82 -16.10
CA GLU A 33 -4.82 13.09 -15.01
C GLU A 33 -5.79 12.14 -14.31
N GLY A 34 -6.97 12.65 -13.90
CA GLY A 34 -7.99 11.85 -13.23
C GLY A 34 -8.57 10.76 -14.12
N GLN A 35 -8.75 11.03 -15.42
CA GLN A 35 -9.15 10.02 -16.40
C GLN A 35 -8.07 8.94 -16.57
N ARG A 36 -6.80 9.33 -16.67
CA ARG A 36 -5.65 8.41 -16.78
C ARG A 36 -5.55 7.51 -15.55
N LEU A 37 -5.72 8.06 -14.35
CA LEU A 37 -5.77 7.29 -13.11
C LEU A 37 -6.95 6.33 -13.05
N THR A 38 -8.14 6.78 -13.45
CA THR A 38 -9.33 5.94 -13.49
C THR A 38 -9.14 4.75 -14.45
N GLN A 39 -8.60 4.99 -15.64
CA GLN A 39 -8.30 3.95 -16.62
C GLN A 39 -7.28 2.94 -16.06
N LEU A 40 -6.21 3.43 -15.43
CA LEU A 40 -5.20 2.58 -14.79
C LEU A 40 -5.83 1.68 -13.74
N VAL A 41 -6.56 2.24 -12.78
CA VAL A 41 -7.18 1.47 -11.69
C VAL A 41 -8.17 0.45 -12.26
N ASN A 42 -9.00 0.84 -13.23
CA ASN A 42 -9.96 -0.07 -13.87
C ASN A 42 -9.28 -1.26 -14.55
N ALA A 43 -8.13 -1.05 -15.19
CA ALA A 43 -7.36 -2.12 -15.81
C ALA A 43 -6.80 -3.14 -14.79
N HIS A 44 -6.68 -2.75 -13.52
CA HIS A 44 -6.07 -3.56 -12.46
C HIS A 44 -7.08 -4.20 -11.49
N VAL A 45 -8.38 -3.86 -11.58
CA VAL A 45 -9.48 -4.34 -10.70
C VAL A 45 -9.48 -5.85 -10.49
N GLY A 46 -9.26 -6.61 -11.56
CA GLY A 46 -9.29 -8.07 -11.51
C GLY A 46 -7.98 -8.72 -11.03
N GLY A 47 -6.96 -7.93 -10.69
CA GLY A 47 -5.59 -8.41 -10.46
C GLY A 47 -4.89 -8.82 -11.77
N THR A 48 -3.66 -8.36 -11.96
CA THR A 48 -2.81 -8.86 -13.05
C THR A 48 -2.39 -10.31 -12.78
N GLN A 49 -2.00 -11.06 -13.82
CA GLN A 49 -1.51 -12.42 -13.64
C GLN A 49 -0.28 -12.49 -12.70
N PRO A 50 0.73 -11.60 -12.82
CA PRO A 50 1.85 -11.57 -11.87
C PRO A 50 1.41 -11.39 -10.41
N TRP A 51 0.42 -10.53 -10.14
CA TRP A 51 -0.11 -10.37 -8.78
C TRP A 51 -0.77 -11.64 -8.26
N LYS A 52 -1.60 -12.29 -9.09
CA LYS A 52 -2.27 -13.56 -8.72
C LYS A 52 -1.27 -14.67 -8.43
N ASP A 53 -0.24 -14.80 -9.27
CA ASP A 53 0.82 -15.80 -9.10
C ASP A 53 1.62 -15.52 -7.82
N PHE A 54 1.88 -14.25 -7.52
CA PHE A 54 2.53 -13.82 -6.28
C PHE A 54 1.69 -14.17 -5.04
N ILE A 55 0.38 -13.90 -5.04
CA ILE A 55 -0.50 -14.30 -3.93
C ILE A 55 -0.52 -15.82 -3.73
N GLN A 56 -0.61 -16.60 -4.82
CA GLN A 56 -0.53 -18.06 -4.72
C GLN A 56 0.82 -18.53 -4.17
N ARG A 57 1.90 -17.85 -4.55
CA ARG A 57 3.23 -18.12 -4.02
C ARG A 57 3.33 -17.82 -2.52
N LEU A 58 2.74 -16.72 -2.06
CA LEU A 58 2.67 -16.39 -0.63
C LEU A 58 1.96 -17.47 0.18
N HIS A 59 0.82 -17.97 -0.30
CA HIS A 59 0.11 -19.05 0.39
C HIS A 59 0.96 -20.33 0.56
N ARG A 60 1.86 -20.60 -0.38
CA ARG A 60 2.79 -21.74 -0.29
C ARG A 60 3.96 -21.45 0.65
N ASP A 61 4.60 -20.30 0.50
CA ASP A 61 5.85 -20.00 1.19
C ASP A 61 5.62 -19.52 2.64
N PHE A 62 4.40 -19.08 2.99
CA PHE A 62 3.95 -18.69 4.32
C PHE A 62 2.79 -19.60 4.79
N SER A 63 2.95 -20.91 4.64
CA SER A 63 1.89 -21.90 4.91
C SER A 63 1.41 -21.97 6.37
N ASP A 64 2.20 -21.46 7.30
CA ASP A 64 1.90 -21.34 8.73
C ASP A 64 1.27 -19.98 9.12
N CYS A 65 1.10 -19.10 8.15
CA CYS A 65 0.54 -17.76 8.30
C CYS A 65 -0.83 -17.67 7.62
N SER A 66 -1.63 -16.68 8.02
CA SER A 66 -2.77 -16.23 7.24
C SER A 66 -2.30 -15.22 6.20
N VAL A 67 -2.63 -15.48 4.94
CA VAL A 67 -2.37 -14.57 3.82
C VAL A 67 -3.71 -14.06 3.29
N TRP A 68 -3.83 -12.74 3.17
CA TRP A 68 -5.02 -12.08 2.67
C TRP A 68 -4.64 -11.05 1.60
N ASP A 69 -5.17 -11.21 0.38
CA ASP A 69 -5.23 -10.12 -0.60
C ASP A 69 -6.27 -9.09 -0.15
N ALA A 70 -5.77 -7.97 0.39
CA ALA A 70 -6.57 -6.88 0.93
C ALA A 70 -6.73 -5.73 -0.08
N THR A 71 -6.43 -5.97 -1.37
CA THR A 71 -6.60 -4.99 -2.44
C THR A 71 -8.04 -4.50 -2.48
N VAL A 72 -8.24 -3.18 -2.45
CA VAL A 72 -9.57 -2.56 -2.56
C VAL A 72 -9.82 -2.17 -4.03
N PRO A 73 -10.72 -2.86 -4.75
CA PRO A 73 -10.97 -2.56 -6.16
C PRO A 73 -11.47 -1.13 -6.36
N TYR A 74 -11.10 -0.50 -7.48
CA TYR A 74 -11.54 0.84 -7.90
C TYR A 74 -11.05 2.04 -7.07
N HIS A 75 -10.40 1.83 -5.93
CA HIS A 75 -9.97 2.90 -5.03
C HIS A 75 -8.66 3.55 -5.49
N ASP A 76 -7.53 2.96 -5.14
CA ASP A 76 -6.19 3.50 -5.38
C ASP A 76 -5.39 2.61 -6.31
N PRO A 77 -4.32 3.14 -6.94
CA PRO A 77 -3.45 2.38 -7.80
C PRO A 77 -2.50 1.50 -6.96
N CYS A 78 -3.03 0.61 -6.12
CA CYS A 78 -2.29 -0.20 -5.17
C CYS A 78 -2.83 -1.61 -5.08
N TYR A 79 -1.93 -2.60 -5.17
CA TYR A 79 -2.18 -3.95 -4.67
C TYR A 79 -1.79 -4.05 -3.20
N ILE A 80 -2.56 -4.78 -2.41
CA ILE A 80 -2.33 -4.92 -0.96
C ILE A 80 -2.37 -6.38 -0.58
N CYS A 81 -1.35 -6.86 0.12
CA CYS A 81 -1.45 -8.15 0.81
C CYS A 81 -1.03 -8.03 2.27
N ARG A 82 -1.76 -8.75 3.13
CA ARG A 82 -1.45 -8.89 4.55
C ARG A 82 -0.98 -10.32 4.80
N VAL A 83 0.16 -10.45 5.44
CA VAL A 83 0.72 -11.72 5.91
C VAL A 83 0.77 -11.67 7.43
N SER A 84 -0.04 -12.46 8.10
CA SER A 84 -0.03 -12.53 9.55
C SER A 84 1.27 -13.15 10.06
N LEU A 85 1.63 -12.87 11.31
CA LEU A 85 2.60 -13.72 11.99
C LEU A 85 2.01 -15.13 12.23
N PRO A 86 2.85 -16.16 12.46
CA PRO A 86 2.40 -17.52 12.70
C PRO A 86 1.52 -17.61 13.94
N GLY A 87 0.59 -18.56 13.96
CA GLY A 87 -0.36 -18.73 15.06
C GLY A 87 -1.59 -17.83 15.01
N PHE A 88 -1.79 -17.12 13.89
CA PHE A 88 -3.06 -16.45 13.61
C PHE A 88 -4.23 -17.45 13.65
N VAL A 89 -5.30 -17.04 14.34
CA VAL A 89 -6.58 -17.76 14.37
C VAL A 89 -7.69 -16.76 14.06
N VAL A 90 -8.60 -17.12 13.15
CA VAL A 90 -9.77 -16.28 12.84
C VAL A 90 -10.59 -16.07 14.11
N GLY A 91 -10.86 -14.82 14.47
CA GLY A 91 -11.56 -14.45 15.70
C GLY A 91 -10.64 -14.28 16.92
N SER A 92 -9.32 -14.43 16.76
CA SER A 92 -8.34 -14.09 17.79
C SER A 92 -8.49 -12.63 18.25
N PRO A 93 -8.27 -12.31 19.53
CA PRO A 93 -8.21 -10.93 19.97
C PRO A 93 -7.02 -10.18 19.38
N ARG A 94 -5.95 -10.88 18.98
CA ARG A 94 -4.72 -10.27 18.46
C ARG A 94 -4.42 -10.65 17.02
N TYR A 95 -4.03 -9.66 16.23
CA TYR A 95 -3.68 -9.75 14.83
C TYR A 95 -2.41 -8.95 14.52
N ASP A 96 -1.28 -9.64 14.49
CA ASP A 96 -0.01 -9.11 14.03
C ASP A 96 0.22 -9.49 12.57
N SER A 97 0.64 -8.55 11.75
CA SER A 97 0.92 -8.82 10.34
C SER A 97 1.98 -7.90 9.77
N VAL A 98 2.69 -8.39 8.76
CA VAL A 98 3.39 -7.54 7.80
C VAL A 98 2.44 -7.29 6.63
N VAL A 99 2.28 -6.03 6.26
CA VAL A 99 1.45 -5.62 5.12
C VAL A 99 2.34 -5.09 4.01
N CYS A 100 2.11 -5.56 2.79
CA CYS A 100 2.74 -5.05 1.58
C CYS A 100 1.77 -4.14 0.83
N LEU A 101 2.29 -3.00 0.40
CA LEU A 101 1.68 -2.08 -0.54
C LEU A 101 2.50 -2.08 -1.82
N LEU A 102 1.94 -2.53 -2.93
CA LEU A 102 2.61 -2.56 -4.24
C LEU A 102 1.92 -1.57 -5.17
N SER A 103 2.68 -0.62 -5.72
CA SER A 103 2.12 0.41 -6.58
C SER A 103 1.78 -0.16 -7.96
N GLN A 104 0.65 0.29 -8.52
CA GLN A 104 0.26 0.03 -9.91
C GLN A 104 0.82 1.12 -10.86
N LEU A 105 1.38 2.20 -10.32
CA LEU A 105 1.97 3.31 -11.09
C LEU A 105 3.43 3.03 -11.47
N ALA A 106 4.17 2.39 -10.57
CA ALA A 106 5.60 2.11 -10.72
C ALA A 106 5.94 0.76 -10.07
N PRO A 107 7.04 0.10 -10.48
CA PRO A 107 7.50 -1.15 -9.87
C PRO A 107 8.16 -0.88 -8.51
N VAL A 108 7.39 -0.34 -7.57
CA VAL A 108 7.84 0.04 -6.23
C VAL A 108 6.86 -0.46 -5.18
N TYR A 109 7.38 -0.76 -4.00
CA TYR A 109 6.56 -1.24 -2.89
C TYR A 109 7.00 -0.65 -1.54
N ALA A 110 6.08 -0.72 -0.58
CA ALA A 110 6.30 -0.40 0.82
C ALA A 110 5.84 -1.57 1.69
N LEU A 111 6.49 -1.74 2.86
CA LEU A 111 6.00 -2.64 3.90
C LEU A 111 5.76 -1.85 5.18
N TYR A 112 4.73 -2.23 5.93
CA TYR A 112 4.54 -1.82 7.32
C TYR A 112 4.12 -2.99 8.20
N ALA A 113 4.53 -2.97 9.46
CA ALA A 113 4.00 -3.84 10.51
C ALA A 113 2.65 -3.28 10.98
N SER A 114 1.68 -4.15 11.21
CA SER A 114 0.39 -3.80 11.77
C SER A 114 0.08 -4.71 12.94
N HIS A 115 -0.34 -4.09 14.03
CA HIS A 115 -0.79 -4.75 15.25
C HIS A 115 -2.20 -4.29 15.56
N VAL A 116 -3.08 -5.25 15.81
CA VAL A 116 -4.41 -5.02 16.37
C VAL A 116 -4.59 -5.95 17.55
N GLU A 117 -5.02 -5.43 18.69
CA GLU A 117 -5.42 -6.22 19.86
C GLU A 117 -6.75 -5.72 20.43
N ASP A 118 -7.75 -6.61 20.43
CA ASP A 118 -9.00 -6.43 21.15
C ASP A 118 -8.80 -6.81 22.62
N LYS A 119 -8.96 -5.81 23.50
CA LYS A 119 -8.81 -5.94 24.96
C LYS A 119 -10.13 -6.30 25.67
N GLY A 120 -11.14 -6.71 24.91
CA GLY A 120 -12.43 -7.15 25.40
C GLY A 120 -13.46 -6.02 25.57
N PRO A 121 -14.70 -6.37 25.95
CA PRO A 121 -15.81 -5.43 26.02
C PRO A 121 -15.53 -4.23 26.95
N GLY A 122 -15.70 -3.02 26.43
CA GLY A 122 -15.50 -1.76 27.17
C GLY A 122 -14.06 -1.24 27.19
N SER A 123 -13.09 -2.02 26.68
CA SER A 123 -11.70 -1.57 26.52
C SER A 123 -11.49 -0.93 25.14
N LYS A 124 -10.58 0.05 25.06
CA LYS A 124 -10.11 0.53 23.76
C LYS A 124 -9.23 -0.53 23.13
N ARG A 125 -9.50 -0.84 21.86
CA ARG A 125 -8.64 -1.64 21.00
C ARG A 125 -7.24 -1.02 20.94
N ASP A 126 -6.22 -1.84 21.09
CA ASP A 126 -4.84 -1.45 20.77
C ASP A 126 -4.64 -1.58 19.26
N HIS A 127 -4.14 -0.53 18.62
CA HIS A 127 -3.88 -0.55 17.19
C HIS A 127 -2.70 0.35 16.88
N TRP A 128 -1.72 -0.19 16.18
CA TRP A 128 -0.62 0.60 15.62
C TRP A 128 -0.14 0.05 14.29
N LEU A 129 0.49 0.94 13.54
CA LEU A 129 1.10 0.70 12.25
C LEU A 129 2.54 1.21 12.35
N GLY A 130 3.52 0.44 11.91
CA GLY A 130 4.93 0.78 12.01
C GLY A 130 5.66 0.56 10.69
N PHE A 131 6.21 1.62 10.13
CA PHE A 131 7.17 1.52 9.01
C PHE A 131 8.56 1.14 9.56
N PRO A 132 9.48 0.67 8.71
CA PRO A 132 10.80 0.22 9.16
C PRO A 132 11.54 1.26 10.00
N PRO A 133 12.40 0.85 10.95
CA PRO A 133 12.70 -0.55 11.30
C PRO A 133 11.53 -1.21 12.05
N PHE A 134 11.24 -2.47 11.71
CA PHE A 134 10.17 -3.21 12.39
C PHE A 134 10.61 -3.74 13.75
N PRO A 135 9.65 -3.95 14.69
CA PRO A 135 9.91 -4.72 15.90
C PRO A 135 10.43 -6.12 15.55
N SER A 136 11.27 -6.68 16.43
CA SER A 136 12.02 -7.93 16.18
C SER A 136 11.16 -9.10 15.71
N GLU A 137 9.95 -9.22 16.26
CA GLU A 137 9.00 -10.29 15.98
C GLU A 137 8.43 -10.24 14.53
N PHE A 138 8.56 -9.10 13.84
CA PHE A 138 8.14 -8.94 12.45
C PHE A 138 9.30 -9.05 11.45
N GLN A 139 10.56 -8.91 11.88
CA GLN A 139 11.71 -8.75 10.98
C GLN A 139 11.95 -9.95 10.05
N ASP A 140 11.76 -11.17 10.56
CA ASP A 140 11.90 -12.38 9.73
C ASP A 140 10.84 -12.45 8.63
N HIS A 141 9.60 -12.02 8.92
CA HIS A 141 8.51 -11.98 7.96
C HIS A 141 8.70 -10.84 6.96
N GLU A 142 9.13 -9.67 7.44
CA GLU A 142 9.50 -8.54 6.61
C GLU A 142 10.55 -8.94 5.57
N ARG A 143 11.66 -9.55 6.01
CA ARG A 143 12.74 -9.98 5.12
C ARG A 143 12.27 -10.99 4.09
N ARG A 144 11.57 -12.04 4.51
CA ARG A 144 11.06 -13.09 3.60
C ARG A 144 10.07 -12.51 2.58
N LEU A 145 9.20 -11.60 3.01
CA LEU A 145 8.22 -10.97 2.13
C LEU A 145 8.90 -10.03 1.13
N ALA A 146 9.85 -9.22 1.57
CA ALA A 146 10.66 -8.36 0.70
C ALA A 146 11.41 -9.16 -0.37
N GLU A 147 12.14 -10.21 0.03
CA GLU A 147 12.85 -11.12 -0.88
C GLU A 147 11.90 -11.74 -1.92
N LEU A 148 10.69 -12.12 -1.50
CA LEU A 148 9.70 -12.70 -2.41
C LEU A 148 9.14 -11.67 -3.39
N ILE A 149 8.79 -10.47 -2.92
CA ILE A 149 8.30 -9.38 -3.79
C ILE A 149 9.35 -9.04 -4.85
N GLU A 150 10.60 -8.84 -4.44
CA GLU A 150 11.70 -8.46 -5.33
C GLU A 150 11.98 -9.54 -6.37
N SER A 151 12.01 -10.82 -5.95
CA SER A 151 12.30 -11.93 -6.86
C SER A 151 11.16 -12.30 -7.81
N THR A 152 9.90 -12.03 -7.45
CA THR A 152 8.73 -12.42 -8.26
C THR A 152 8.18 -11.28 -9.10
N LEU A 153 8.18 -10.06 -8.56
CA LEU A 153 7.56 -8.89 -9.19
C LEU A 153 8.59 -7.89 -9.72
N GLY A 154 9.87 -8.05 -9.39
CA GLY A 154 10.93 -7.11 -9.79
C GLY A 154 10.73 -5.70 -9.25
N ALA A 155 9.93 -5.55 -8.19
CA ALA A 155 9.64 -4.26 -7.57
C ALA A 155 10.73 -3.87 -6.58
N THR A 156 10.94 -2.57 -6.38
CA THR A 156 11.94 -2.04 -5.43
C THR A 156 11.29 -1.46 -4.20
N ARG A 157 11.87 -1.75 -3.02
CA ARG A 157 11.38 -1.19 -1.77
C ARG A 157 11.73 0.28 -1.65
N LEU A 158 10.75 1.12 -1.34
CA LEU A 158 10.99 2.52 -1.00
C LEU A 158 11.43 2.67 0.46
N SER A 159 12.38 3.56 0.72
CA SER A 159 12.76 3.94 2.07
C SER A 159 11.72 4.90 2.68
N ASN A 160 11.73 5.02 4.02
CA ASN A 160 10.85 5.96 4.72
C ASN A 160 11.06 7.41 4.24
N ASP A 161 12.30 7.81 3.98
CA ASP A 161 12.61 9.17 3.51
C ASP A 161 11.91 9.46 2.18
N VAL A 162 11.87 8.50 1.27
CA VAL A 162 11.12 8.63 0.00
C VAL A 162 9.62 8.58 0.27
N LEU A 163 9.12 7.57 0.99
CA LEU A 163 7.69 7.39 1.25
C LEU A 163 7.04 8.63 1.87
N PHE A 164 7.74 9.27 2.81
CA PHE A 164 7.22 10.42 3.54
C PHE A 164 7.61 11.78 2.94
N THR A 165 8.16 11.80 1.73
CA THR A 165 8.37 13.05 0.99
C THR A 165 7.02 13.74 0.73
N PRO A 166 6.86 15.03 1.09
CA PRO A 166 5.62 15.78 0.86
C PRO A 166 5.27 15.97 -0.63
N VAL A 167 3.97 15.98 -0.93
CA VAL A 167 3.39 16.31 -2.25
C VAL A 167 2.29 17.35 -2.06
N PRO A 168 2.65 18.59 -1.70
CA PRO A 168 1.70 19.54 -1.12
C PRO A 168 0.65 20.07 -2.12
N ASP A 169 0.90 19.95 -3.41
CA ASP A 169 0.05 20.42 -4.49
C ASP A 169 -0.88 19.35 -5.06
N ARG A 170 -0.96 18.17 -4.41
CA ARG A 170 -1.82 17.06 -4.82
C ARG A 170 -2.71 16.60 -3.67
N VAL A 171 -3.89 16.12 -4.05
CA VAL A 171 -4.83 15.47 -3.14
C VAL A 171 -5.02 14.04 -3.66
N PRO A 172 -4.70 13.01 -2.85
CA PRO A 172 -4.96 11.61 -3.18
C PRO A 172 -6.43 11.37 -3.53
N ARG A 173 -6.68 10.34 -4.33
CA ARG A 173 -8.03 10.01 -4.79
C ARG A 173 -8.91 9.54 -3.64
N THR A 174 -8.32 8.87 -2.67
CA THR A 174 -9.02 8.31 -1.51
C THR A 174 -8.44 8.88 -0.21
N GLY A 175 -9.25 8.79 0.85
CA GLY A 175 -8.96 9.46 2.11
C GLY A 175 -9.45 10.91 2.11
N HIS A 176 -9.57 11.48 3.31
CA HIS A 176 -9.99 12.86 3.51
C HIS A 176 -8.75 13.75 3.70
N PHE A 177 -8.04 14.02 2.61
CA PHE A 177 -6.84 14.86 2.63
C PHE A 177 -7.17 16.31 2.30
N GLN A 178 -6.59 17.24 3.04
CA GLN A 178 -6.52 18.64 2.65
C GLN A 178 -5.30 18.89 1.76
N LEU A 179 -5.38 19.94 0.94
CA LEU A 179 -4.23 20.41 0.18
C LEU A 179 -3.05 20.71 1.13
N GLY A 180 -1.86 20.22 0.78
CA GLY A 180 -0.67 20.35 1.62
C GLY A 180 -0.39 19.15 2.55
N GLU A 181 -1.34 18.22 2.74
CA GLU A 181 -1.18 17.10 3.69
C GLU A 181 -0.57 15.83 3.07
N ALA A 182 -0.66 15.71 1.75
CA ALA A 182 -0.29 14.49 1.05
C ALA A 182 1.22 14.26 1.02
N LYS A 183 1.60 12.98 1.00
CA LYS A 183 2.98 12.49 0.81
C LYS A 183 3.01 11.47 -0.33
N LEU A 184 4.22 11.13 -0.81
CA LEU A 184 4.40 10.14 -1.88
C LEU A 184 3.66 8.82 -1.58
N ILE A 185 3.74 8.34 -0.33
CA ILE A 185 3.04 7.12 0.07
C ILE A 185 1.52 7.19 -0.10
N ASP A 186 0.92 8.37 0.09
CA ASP A 186 -0.53 8.56 0.00
C ASP A 186 -1.03 8.60 -1.46
N CYS A 187 -0.13 8.90 -2.43
CA CYS A 187 -0.44 8.91 -3.86
C CYS A 187 -0.01 7.63 -4.59
N LEU A 188 1.05 6.95 -4.12
CA LEU A 188 1.55 5.73 -4.73
C LEU A 188 0.80 4.48 -4.27
N PHE A 189 0.19 4.54 -3.09
CA PHE A 189 -0.44 3.41 -2.41
C PHE A 189 -1.78 3.83 -1.78
N THR A 190 -2.64 2.85 -1.48
CA THR A 190 -3.87 3.10 -0.70
C THR A 190 -3.51 3.70 0.66
N PRO A 191 -4.30 4.64 1.19
CA PRO A 191 -4.07 5.19 2.52
C PRO A 191 -4.09 4.07 3.56
N TYR A 192 -2.91 3.79 4.10
CA TYR A 192 -2.64 2.89 5.24
C TYR A 192 -3.16 3.45 6.58
N ARG A 193 -3.80 4.64 6.57
CA ARG A 193 -4.22 5.40 7.76
C ARG A 193 -5.64 5.08 8.25
N THR A 194 -6.28 4.02 7.76
CA THR A 194 -7.64 3.61 8.18
C THR A 194 -7.65 2.88 9.51
#